data_AF-A0A5K3FRA3-F1
#
_entry.id   AF-A0A5K3FRA3-F1
#
_cell.length_a   1.000
_cell.length_b   1.000
_cell.length_c   1.000
_cell.angle_alpha   90.00
_cell.angle_beta   90.00
_cell.angle_gamma   90.00
#
_symmetry.space_group_name_H-M   'P 1'
#
loop_
_entity.id
_entity.type
_entity.pdbx_description
1 polymer ?
#
loop_
_entity_poly.entity_id
_entity_poly.type
_entity_poly.pdbx_seq_one_letter_code
_entity_poly.pdbx_strand_id
1 'polypeptide(L)'
;MNRLSTRYFVGRHKFSDSLCVSIPEPYFYNDGAFALLHEMDSAIPFGLTVGTIHELSTLCKACTDIMDVLLNKVFILDVDLDAFSTVDPFREYYNPEQFALIDKLFTPPRAPQLQVPNQEEDEPPNLQVIFASASLAAKVASDARRQQLEHLKAMMRTLGSGVSLSDDVIANDPNEVCALCALLLSLENTDNETYFTTPVRAAIESTFNAAVCFAEKSNSPPCNVVKND
;
A
#
# COMPACT_ATOMS: atom_id res chain seq x y z
N MET A 1 -15.57 4.69 30.20
CA MET A 1 -15.49 3.79 29.03
C MET A 1 -14.88 2.47 29.49
N ASN A 2 -15.60 1.35 29.31
CA ASN A 2 -15.06 0.02 29.57
C ASN A 2 -13.98 -0.28 28.52
N ARG A 3 -12.72 0.02 28.84
CA ARG A 3 -11.58 -0.44 28.04
C ARG A 3 -11.45 -1.94 28.28
N LEU A 4 -11.99 -2.75 27.38
CA LEU A 4 -11.68 -4.18 27.33
C LEU A 4 -10.16 -4.30 27.18
N SER A 5 -9.52 -5.11 28.01
CA SER A 5 -8.08 -5.38 27.90
C SER A 5 -7.86 -6.22 26.64
N THR A 6 -7.68 -5.54 25.51
CA THR A 6 -7.21 -6.20 24.29
C THR A 6 -5.80 -6.72 24.55
N ARG A 7 -5.55 -7.99 24.22
CA ARG A 7 -4.21 -8.59 24.28
C ARG A 7 -3.58 -8.54 22.89
N TYR A 8 -2.47 -7.84 22.80
CA TYR A 8 -1.66 -7.74 21.60
C TYR A 8 -0.46 -8.70 21.72
N PHE A 9 0.11 -9.14 20.60
CA PHE A 9 1.30 -9.98 20.60
C PHE A 9 2.32 -9.48 19.60
N VAL A 10 3.61 -9.55 19.96
CA VAL A 10 4.73 -9.32 19.06
C VAL A 10 5.58 -10.57 19.00
N GLY A 11 6.09 -10.94 17.83
CA GLY A 11 6.90 -12.14 17.66
C GLY A 11 7.59 -12.21 16.31
N ARG A 12 8.39 -13.25 16.09
CA ARG A 12 8.97 -13.55 14.78
C ARG A 12 8.05 -14.46 14.00
N HIS A 13 7.86 -14.14 12.73
CA HIS A 13 7.10 -14.96 11.80
C HIS A 13 7.89 -16.22 11.43
N LYS A 14 7.22 -17.38 11.49
CA LYS A 14 7.79 -18.73 11.27
C LYS A 14 8.68 -18.89 10.03
N PHE A 15 8.32 -18.22 8.94
CA PHE A 15 8.93 -18.46 7.63
C PHE A 15 9.86 -17.35 7.17
N SER A 16 9.65 -16.12 7.65
CA SER A 16 10.41 -14.95 7.18
C SER A 16 11.39 -14.42 8.21
N ASP A 17 11.37 -14.95 9.44
CA ASP A 17 12.13 -14.47 10.61
C ASP A 17 11.94 -12.97 10.90
N SER A 18 10.95 -12.35 10.25
CA SER A 18 10.66 -10.93 10.36
C SER A 18 9.86 -10.67 11.63
N LEU A 19 10.08 -9.51 12.25
CA LEU A 19 9.28 -9.08 13.38
C LEU A 19 7.86 -8.77 12.93
N CYS A 20 6.89 -9.28 13.67
CA CYS A 20 5.48 -9.12 13.36
C CYS A 20 4.62 -8.93 14.63
N VAL A 21 3.43 -8.38 14.46
CA VAL A 21 2.46 -8.05 15.50
C VAL A 21 1.10 -8.70 15.19
N SER A 22 0.39 -9.06 16.25
CA SER A 22 -0.99 -9.56 16.22
C SER A 22 -1.83 -8.58 17.03
N ILE A 23 -2.65 -7.81 16.32
CA ILE A 23 -3.47 -6.72 16.84
C ILE A 23 -4.90 -6.97 16.35
N PRO A 24 -5.88 -7.20 17.25
CA PRO A 24 -7.25 -7.55 16.85
C PRO A 24 -8.12 -6.33 16.48
N GLU A 25 -7.60 -5.11 16.59
CA GLU A 25 -8.30 -3.88 16.23
C GLU A 25 -8.47 -3.71 14.71
N PRO A 26 -9.68 -3.34 14.24
CA PRO A 26 -10.00 -3.30 12.81
C PRO A 26 -9.37 -2.14 12.04
N TYR A 27 -8.71 -1.18 12.73
CA TYR A 27 -8.11 0.01 12.13
C TYR A 27 -6.58 -0.03 12.13
N PHE A 28 -5.97 -1.18 12.45
CA PHE A 28 -4.51 -1.31 12.43
C PHE A 28 -3.99 -1.23 10.99
N TYR A 29 -3.43 -0.08 10.63
CA TYR A 29 -2.62 0.07 9.42
C TYR A 29 -1.30 -0.67 9.61
N ASN A 30 -0.98 -1.54 8.67
CA ASN A 30 0.13 -2.46 8.81
C ASN A 30 1.00 -2.49 7.55
N ASP A 31 2.25 -2.07 7.67
CA ASP A 31 3.27 -2.16 6.61
C ASP A 31 3.95 -3.56 6.59
N GLY A 32 3.13 -4.61 6.42
CA GLY A 32 3.63 -6.00 6.34
C GLY A 32 4.11 -6.64 7.66
N ALA A 33 3.96 -5.94 8.78
CA ALA A 33 4.28 -6.44 10.12
C ALA A 33 3.17 -7.28 10.77
N PHE A 34 1.97 -7.46 10.21
CA PHE A 34 0.91 -8.27 10.81
C PHE A 34 1.12 -9.77 10.60
N ALA A 35 0.92 -10.56 11.65
CA ALA A 35 0.81 -12.02 11.54
C ALA A 35 -0.22 -12.56 12.54
N LEU A 36 -0.84 -13.69 12.19
CA LEU A 36 -1.71 -14.41 13.11
C LEU A 36 -0.87 -15.04 14.23
N LEU A 37 -1.45 -15.17 15.42
CA LEU A 37 -0.73 -15.71 16.59
C LEU A 37 -0.12 -17.10 16.31
N HIS A 38 -0.80 -17.94 15.54
CA HIS A 38 -0.31 -19.28 15.19
C HIS A 38 0.78 -19.27 14.11
N GLU A 39 1.04 -18.14 13.45
CA GLU A 39 2.12 -17.93 12.47
C GLU A 39 3.43 -17.46 13.14
N MET A 40 3.42 -17.25 14.46
CA MET A 40 4.56 -16.79 15.24
C MET A 40 5.18 -17.92 16.08
N ASP A 41 6.51 -17.97 16.15
CA ASP A 41 7.24 -18.91 17.02
C ASP A 41 7.66 -18.29 18.37
N SER A 42 7.66 -16.96 18.45
CA SER A 42 8.14 -16.21 19.61
C SER A 42 7.14 -15.17 20.09
N ALA A 43 5.84 -15.51 20.08
CA ALA A 43 4.78 -14.59 20.46
C ALA A 43 4.88 -14.18 21.94
N ILE A 44 5.12 -12.90 22.17
CA ILE A 44 5.18 -12.27 23.50
C ILE A 44 3.98 -11.33 23.61
N PRO A 45 3.14 -11.46 24.67
CA PRO A 45 2.03 -10.55 24.86
C PRO A 45 2.54 -9.15 25.26
N PHE A 46 1.89 -8.12 24.73
CA PHE A 46 2.11 -6.73 25.14
C PHE A 46 0.77 -6.00 25.26
N GLY A 47 0.80 -4.83 25.92
CA GLY A 47 -0.36 -3.96 26.10
C GLY A 47 -0.13 -2.62 25.43
N LEU A 48 -1.12 -2.14 24.66
CA LEU A 48 -1.18 -0.77 24.17
C LEU A 48 -2.11 0.06 25.04
N THR A 49 -1.68 1.27 25.38
CA THR A 49 -2.50 2.27 26.04
C THR A 49 -2.54 3.51 25.16
N VAL A 50 -3.70 3.82 24.59
CA VAL A 50 -3.91 5.03 23.80
C VAL A 50 -4.40 6.15 24.71
N GLY A 51 -3.69 7.27 24.72
CA GLY A 51 -4.08 8.51 25.40
C GLY A 51 -4.35 9.60 24.37
N THR A 52 -5.52 10.24 24.41
CA THR A 52 -5.83 11.36 23.53
C THR A 52 -5.32 12.65 24.16
N ILE A 53 -4.47 13.40 23.45
CA ILE A 53 -4.00 14.72 23.91
C ILE A 53 -4.94 15.78 23.34
N HIS A 54 -5.75 16.42 24.20
CA HIS A 54 -6.60 17.55 23.81
C HIS A 54 -6.12 18.83 24.49
N GLU A 55 -5.60 19.83 23.78
CA GLU A 55 -5.17 21.12 24.36
C GLU A 55 -3.94 21.06 25.30
N LEU A 56 -3.29 22.22 25.49
CA LEU A 56 -2.04 22.41 26.23
C LEU A 56 -2.09 21.95 27.71
N SER A 57 -3.29 21.86 28.30
CA SER A 57 -3.50 21.45 29.70
C SER A 57 -3.64 19.94 29.89
N THR A 58 -3.79 19.16 28.82
CA THR A 58 -4.03 17.71 28.87
C THR A 58 -2.76 16.89 28.82
N LEU A 59 -1.62 17.50 28.50
CA LEU A 59 -0.30 16.88 28.65
C LEU A 59 -0.08 16.46 30.11
N CYS A 60 -0.43 17.30 31.09
CA CYS A 60 -0.30 16.96 32.51
C CYS A 60 -1.16 15.76 32.93
N LYS A 61 -2.38 15.64 32.39
CA LYS A 61 -3.28 14.52 32.71
C LYS A 61 -2.82 13.23 32.05
N ALA A 62 -2.44 13.28 30.77
CA ALA A 62 -1.82 12.15 30.08
C ALA A 62 -0.52 11.71 30.77
N CYS A 63 0.34 12.63 31.18
CA CYS A 63 1.55 12.33 31.95
C CYS A 63 1.24 11.70 33.31
N THR A 64 0.17 12.15 34.00
CA THR A 64 -0.24 11.56 35.29
C THR A 64 -0.79 10.15 35.09
N ASP A 65 -1.65 9.94 34.10
CA ASP A 65 -2.20 8.61 33.76
C ASP A 65 -1.09 7.64 33.29
N ILE A 66 -0.12 8.13 32.49
CA ILE A 66 1.06 7.38 32.07
C ILE A 66 1.94 7.03 33.28
N MET A 67 2.22 7.99 34.16
CA MET A 67 2.99 7.72 35.37
C MET A 67 2.27 6.73 36.28
N ASP A 68 0.98 6.89 36.54
CA ASP A 68 0.22 5.99 37.43
C ASP A 68 0.13 4.54 36.89
N VAL A 69 0.02 4.36 35.57
CA VAL A 69 -0.11 3.04 34.93
C VAL A 69 1.26 2.39 34.65
N LEU A 70 2.30 3.18 34.40
CA LEU A 70 3.62 2.71 33.94
C LEU A 70 4.73 2.91 34.98
N LEU A 71 4.43 3.45 36.17
CA LEU A 71 5.35 3.51 37.30
C LEU A 71 5.93 2.11 37.56
N ASN A 72 7.25 1.99 37.39
CA ASN A 72 8.05 0.76 37.50
C ASN A 72 7.89 -0.28 36.36
N LYS A 73 7.37 0.11 35.19
CA LYS A 73 7.35 -0.74 33.99
C LYS A 73 8.19 -0.10 32.88
N VAL A 74 8.83 -0.95 32.06
CA VAL A 74 9.46 -0.49 30.82
C VAL A 74 8.35 -0.25 29.80
N PHE A 75 8.31 0.94 29.21
CA PHE A 75 7.36 1.30 28.16
C PHE A 75 8.05 2.06 27.04
N ILE A 76 7.47 1.99 25.85
CA ILE A 76 7.85 2.80 24.70
C ILE A 76 6.71 3.80 24.51
N LEU A 77 7.04 5.10 24.54
CA LEU A 77 6.12 6.15 24.17
C LEU A 77 6.25 6.36 22.67
N ASP A 78 5.22 5.96 21.93
CA ASP A 78 5.10 6.27 20.51
C ASP A 78 4.12 7.43 20.34
N VAL A 79 4.57 8.49 19.68
CA VAL A 79 3.76 9.69 19.44
C VAL A 79 3.52 9.75 17.94
N ASP A 80 2.43 9.13 17.51
CA ASP A 80 1.96 9.20 16.12
C ASP A 80 1.50 10.63 15.84
N LEU A 81 2.33 11.41 15.13
CA LEU A 81 1.96 12.73 14.62
C LEU A 81 1.18 12.64 13.29
N ASP A 82 1.00 11.42 12.75
CA ASP A 82 0.48 11.17 11.41
C ASP A 82 -1.02 11.45 11.29
N ALA A 83 -1.74 11.62 12.41
CA ALA A 83 -3.16 11.99 12.42
C ALA A 83 -3.43 13.41 11.88
N PHE A 84 -2.41 14.24 11.66
CA PHE A 84 -2.57 15.65 11.26
C PHE A 84 -2.30 15.95 9.78
N SER A 85 -1.90 14.98 8.94
CA SER A 85 -1.76 15.23 7.49
C SER A 85 -2.75 14.38 6.69
N THR A 86 -4.04 14.75 6.74
CA THR A 86 -5.04 14.29 5.76
C THR A 86 -4.90 14.98 4.40
N VAL A 87 -3.99 15.94 4.32
CA VAL A 87 -3.61 16.63 3.08
C VAL A 87 -2.32 16.02 2.60
N ASP A 88 -2.30 15.56 1.35
CA ASP A 88 -1.07 15.19 0.67
C ASP A 88 -0.19 16.44 0.54
N PRO A 89 0.93 16.52 1.28
CA PRO A 89 1.77 17.72 1.32
C PRO A 89 2.45 18.01 -0.02
N PHE A 90 2.41 17.05 -0.94
CA PHE A 90 2.99 17.17 -2.28
C PHE A 90 1.93 17.46 -3.35
N ARG A 91 0.64 17.48 -3.02
CA ARG A 91 -0.43 17.67 -4.02
C ARG A 91 -0.28 18.95 -4.83
N GLU A 92 0.15 20.03 -4.19
CA GLU A 92 0.33 21.34 -4.86
C GLU A 92 1.58 21.39 -5.76
N TYR A 93 2.48 20.42 -5.67
CA TYR A 93 3.67 20.32 -6.54
C TYR A 93 3.36 19.70 -7.91
N TYR A 94 2.18 19.10 -8.06
CA TYR A 94 1.78 18.42 -9.29
C TYR A 94 0.57 19.10 -9.91
N ASN A 95 0.59 19.26 -11.22
CA ASN A 95 -0.59 19.67 -11.95
C ASN A 95 -1.66 18.55 -11.95
N PRO A 96 -2.92 18.86 -12.32
CA PRO A 96 -4.00 17.86 -12.27
C PRO A 96 -3.76 16.59 -13.09
N GLU A 97 -3.07 16.70 -14.23
CA GLU A 97 -2.76 15.55 -15.10
C GLU A 97 -1.69 14.65 -14.48
N GLN A 98 -0.62 15.26 -13.95
CA GLN A 98 0.41 14.57 -13.18
C GLN A 98 -0.18 13.86 -11.97
N PHE A 99 -1.06 14.54 -11.22
CA PHE A 99 -1.71 13.96 -10.06
C PHE A 99 -2.62 12.79 -10.45
N ALA A 100 -3.36 12.87 -11.55
CA ALA A 100 -4.19 11.76 -12.03
C ALA A 100 -3.34 10.53 -12.41
N LEU A 101 -2.14 10.74 -12.96
CA LEU A 101 -1.19 9.65 -13.25
C LEU A 101 -0.62 9.04 -11.97
N ILE A 102 -0.25 9.87 -10.99
CA ILE A 102 0.19 9.41 -9.66
C ILE A 102 -0.93 8.60 -9.01
N ASP A 103 -2.14 9.14 -8.95
CA ASP A 103 -3.29 8.44 -8.37
C ASP A 103 -3.50 7.08 -9.04
N LYS A 104 -3.45 7.02 -10.37
CA LYS A 104 -3.55 5.76 -11.14
C LYS A 104 -2.43 4.76 -10.80
N LEU A 105 -1.19 5.22 -10.68
CA LEU A 105 -0.02 4.36 -10.43
C LEU A 105 0.08 3.88 -8.97
N PHE A 106 -0.40 4.69 -8.03
CA PHE A 106 -0.26 4.44 -6.59
C PHE A 106 -1.56 3.98 -5.91
N THR A 107 -2.66 3.90 -6.66
CA THR A 107 -3.92 3.28 -6.23
C THR A 107 -3.69 1.78 -5.98
N PRO A 108 -4.03 1.26 -4.78
CA PRO A 108 -3.89 -0.16 -4.48
C PRO A 108 -4.67 -1.04 -5.46
N PRO A 109 -4.17 -2.25 -5.77
CA PRO A 109 -4.94 -3.26 -6.47
C PRO A 109 -6.26 -3.52 -5.72
N ARG A 110 -7.34 -3.75 -6.47
CA ARG A 110 -8.66 -3.99 -5.87
C ARG A 110 -8.58 -5.19 -4.93
N ALA A 111 -9.03 -5.00 -3.69
CA ALA A 111 -9.07 -6.09 -2.72
C ALA A 111 -9.89 -7.28 -3.26
N PRO A 112 -9.49 -8.53 -2.96
CA PRO A 112 -10.29 -9.70 -3.31
C PRO A 112 -11.72 -9.55 -2.79
N GLN A 113 -12.70 -10.06 -3.53
CA GLN A 113 -14.07 -10.09 -3.03
C GLN A 113 -14.12 -10.91 -1.75
N LEU A 114 -14.71 -10.34 -0.70
CA LEU A 114 -14.91 -11.04 0.57
C LEU A 114 -15.77 -12.27 0.30
N GLN A 115 -15.26 -13.44 0.65
CA GLN A 115 -16.09 -14.64 0.73
C GLN A 115 -16.98 -14.49 1.97
N VAL A 116 -18.16 -13.90 1.75
CA VAL A 116 -19.24 -13.93 2.74
C VAL A 116 -19.88 -15.31 2.60
N PRO A 117 -19.94 -16.13 3.66
CA PRO A 117 -20.70 -17.38 3.62
C PRO A 117 -22.14 -17.05 3.19
N ASN A 118 -22.72 -17.86 2.29
CA ASN A 118 -24.16 -17.80 2.04
C ASN A 118 -24.86 -18.10 3.37
N GLN A 119 -25.29 -17.07 4.08
CA GLN A 119 -26.08 -17.22 5.28
C GLN A 119 -27.55 -17.28 4.86
N GLU A 120 -28.28 -18.27 5.37
CA GLU A 120 -29.74 -18.21 5.38
C GLU A 120 -30.16 -16.92 6.09
N GLU A 121 -31.17 -16.22 5.57
CA GLU A 121 -31.51 -14.82 5.90
C GLU A 121 -31.80 -14.55 7.40
N ASP A 122 -31.92 -15.59 8.24
CA ASP A 122 -32.28 -15.53 9.66
C ASP A 122 -31.13 -15.79 10.66
N GLU A 123 -29.90 -16.14 10.23
CA GLU A 123 -28.76 -16.30 11.16
C GLU A 123 -27.87 -15.04 11.23
N PRO A 124 -27.50 -14.58 12.45
CA PRO A 124 -26.62 -13.43 12.58
C PRO A 124 -25.26 -13.71 11.93
N PRO A 125 -24.63 -12.72 11.28
CA PRO A 125 -23.33 -12.86 10.66
C PRO A 125 -22.29 -13.42 11.60
N ASN A 126 -21.65 -14.53 11.20
CA ASN A 126 -20.51 -15.06 11.95
C ASN A 126 -19.35 -14.06 11.82
N LEU A 127 -19.27 -13.17 12.80
CA LEU A 127 -18.30 -12.09 12.84
C LEU A 127 -16.87 -12.62 12.72
N GLN A 128 -16.55 -13.77 13.32
CA GLN A 128 -15.20 -14.33 13.23
C GLN A 128 -14.82 -14.72 11.80
N VAL A 129 -15.75 -15.29 11.03
CA VAL A 129 -15.52 -15.66 9.62
C VAL A 129 -15.41 -14.41 8.75
N ILE A 130 -16.27 -13.42 8.96
CA ILE A 130 -16.21 -12.14 8.23
C ILE A 130 -14.90 -11.42 8.53
N PHE A 131 -14.47 -11.37 9.79
CA PHE A 131 -13.19 -10.78 10.18
C PHE A 131 -12.02 -11.54 9.55
N ALA A 132 -12.00 -12.87 9.59
CA ALA A 132 -10.94 -13.66 8.95
C ALA A 132 -10.87 -13.40 7.44
N SER A 133 -12.02 -13.38 6.75
CA SER A 133 -12.10 -13.05 5.32
C SER A 133 -11.63 -11.62 5.02
N ALA A 134 -12.01 -10.65 5.86
CA ALA A 134 -11.60 -9.25 5.71
C ALA A 134 -10.10 -9.05 5.94
N SER A 135 -9.55 -9.66 6.99
CA SER A 135 -8.11 -9.63 7.26
C SER A 135 -7.32 -10.29 6.13
N LEU A 136 -7.80 -11.41 5.59
CA LEU A 136 -7.16 -12.06 4.44
C LEU A 136 -7.22 -11.18 3.18
N ALA A 137 -8.37 -10.54 2.90
CA ALA A 137 -8.50 -9.64 1.77
C ALA A 137 -7.58 -8.41 1.90
N ALA A 138 -7.48 -7.84 3.10
CA ALA A 138 -6.55 -6.75 3.40
C ALA A 138 -5.09 -7.19 3.22
N LYS A 139 -4.71 -8.41 3.66
CA LYS A 139 -3.38 -8.99 3.45
C LYS A 139 -3.04 -9.11 1.98
N VAL A 140 -3.92 -9.72 1.19
CA VAL A 140 -3.71 -9.89 -0.26
C VAL A 140 -3.57 -8.54 -0.96
N ALA A 141 -4.42 -7.56 -0.63
CA ALA A 141 -4.34 -6.22 -1.20
C ALA A 141 -3.03 -5.51 -0.84
N SER A 142 -2.58 -5.64 0.43
CA SER A 142 -1.33 -5.04 0.90
C SER A 142 -0.10 -5.66 0.25
N ASP A 143 -0.05 -6.99 0.14
CA ASP A 143 1.07 -7.68 -0.51
C ASP A 143 1.13 -7.37 -2.00
N ALA A 144 -0.03 -7.37 -2.68
CA ALA A 144 -0.12 -6.97 -4.09
C ALA A 144 0.36 -5.53 -4.29
N ARG A 145 -0.04 -4.60 -3.41
CA ARG A 145 0.42 -3.21 -3.45
C ARG A 145 1.94 -3.11 -3.28
N ARG A 146 2.52 -3.82 -2.31
CA ARG A 146 3.97 -3.81 -2.07
C ARG A 146 4.75 -4.33 -3.28
N GLN A 147 4.26 -5.41 -3.90
CA GLN A 147 4.88 -5.96 -5.10
C GLN A 147 4.82 -4.98 -6.28
N GLN A 148 3.68 -4.32 -6.48
CA GLN A 148 3.51 -3.29 -7.51
C GLN A 148 4.49 -2.12 -7.30
N LEU A 149 4.63 -1.61 -6.07
CA LEU A 149 5.54 -0.50 -5.77
C LEU A 149 7.02 -0.86 -6.00
N GLU A 150 7.44 -2.07 -5.60
CA GLU A 150 8.81 -2.53 -5.90
C GLU A 150 9.03 -2.77 -7.39
N HIS A 151 8.00 -3.18 -8.13
CA HIS A 151 8.06 -3.28 -9.59
C HIS A 151 8.24 -1.92 -10.25
N LEU A 152 7.41 -0.92 -9.90
CA LEU A 152 7.55 0.46 -10.38
C LEU A 152 8.94 1.03 -10.10
N LYS A 153 9.44 0.82 -8.89
CA LYS A 153 10.78 1.25 -8.48
C LYS A 153 11.89 0.57 -9.28
N ALA A 154 11.76 -0.71 -9.60
CA ALA A 154 12.70 -1.42 -10.46
C ALA A 154 12.69 -0.86 -11.89
N MET A 155 11.50 -0.60 -12.46
CA MET A 155 11.36 0.02 -13.77
C MET A 155 12.00 1.42 -13.81
N MET A 156 11.73 2.26 -12.80
CA MET A 156 12.33 3.58 -12.68
C MET A 156 13.86 3.53 -12.60
N ARG A 157 14.44 2.55 -11.89
CA ARG A 157 15.91 2.36 -11.84
C ARG A 157 16.48 1.99 -13.20
N THR A 158 15.82 1.09 -13.93
CA THR A 158 16.26 0.70 -15.28
C THR A 158 16.24 1.90 -16.22
N LEU A 159 15.12 2.64 -16.26
CA LEU A 159 14.99 3.86 -17.06
C LEU A 159 16.03 4.92 -16.66
N GLY A 160 16.23 5.12 -15.36
CA GLY A 160 17.22 6.05 -14.81
C GLY A 160 18.67 5.69 -15.15
N SER A 161 18.95 4.45 -15.56
CA SER A 161 20.25 4.04 -16.09
C SER A 161 20.44 4.33 -17.58
N GLY A 162 19.42 4.85 -18.27
CA GLY A 162 19.44 5.10 -19.72
C GLY A 162 19.12 3.85 -20.54
N VAL A 163 18.52 2.83 -19.94
CA VAL A 163 18.16 1.56 -20.60
C VAL A 163 16.64 1.45 -20.69
N SER A 164 16.12 1.12 -21.88
CA SER A 164 14.69 0.88 -22.09
C SER A 164 14.23 -0.41 -21.42
N LEU A 165 12.97 -0.50 -21.01
CA LEU A 165 12.42 -1.75 -20.50
C LEU A 165 12.33 -2.80 -21.61
N SER A 166 12.42 -4.08 -21.25
CA SER A 166 12.27 -5.18 -22.20
C SER A 166 10.81 -5.38 -22.60
N ASP A 167 10.60 -5.92 -23.80
CA ASP A 167 9.27 -6.23 -24.32
C ASP A 167 8.46 -7.14 -23.38
N ASP A 168 9.11 -8.09 -22.69
CA ASP A 168 8.45 -8.98 -21.72
C ASP A 168 7.86 -8.21 -20.53
N VAL A 169 8.58 -7.20 -20.04
CA VAL A 169 8.11 -6.34 -18.93
C VAL A 169 6.95 -5.46 -19.41
N ILE A 170 7.09 -4.90 -20.61
CA ILE A 170 6.07 -4.03 -21.21
C ILE A 170 4.79 -4.81 -21.52
N ALA A 171 4.90 -6.04 -22.00
CA ALA A 171 3.76 -6.89 -22.33
C ALA A 171 2.94 -7.32 -21.12
N ASN A 172 3.55 -7.37 -19.92
CA ASN A 172 2.87 -7.79 -18.70
C ASN A 172 1.80 -6.78 -18.25
N ASP A 173 2.13 -5.48 -18.24
CA ASP A 173 1.16 -4.40 -17.99
C ASP A 173 1.51 -3.14 -18.81
N PRO A 174 1.10 -3.09 -20.10
CA PRO A 174 1.44 -1.97 -20.96
C PRO A 174 0.77 -0.66 -20.52
N ASN A 175 -0.36 -0.73 -19.79
CA ASN A 175 -1.07 0.46 -19.34
C ASN A 175 -0.39 1.12 -18.13
N GLU A 176 0.13 0.31 -17.21
CA GLU A 176 0.95 0.79 -16.09
C GLU A 176 2.26 1.40 -16.60
N VAL A 177 2.94 0.73 -17.54
CA VAL A 177 4.17 1.25 -18.16
C VAL A 177 3.90 2.56 -18.91
N CYS A 178 2.80 2.66 -19.66
CA CYS A 178 2.40 3.91 -20.31
C CYS A 178 2.20 5.04 -19.30
N ALA A 179 1.49 4.77 -18.20
CA ALA A 179 1.23 5.78 -17.16
C ALA A 179 2.52 6.24 -16.48
N LEU A 180 3.45 5.32 -16.19
CA LEU A 180 4.74 5.64 -15.61
C LEU A 180 5.57 6.54 -16.54
N CYS A 181 5.73 6.13 -17.80
CA CYS A 181 6.50 6.91 -18.77
C CYS A 181 5.87 8.27 -19.06
N ALA A 182 4.53 8.35 -19.16
CA ALA A 182 3.83 9.62 -19.32
C ALA A 182 4.07 10.56 -18.14
N LEU A 183 4.02 10.02 -16.90
CA LEU A 183 4.33 10.80 -15.70
C LEU A 183 5.77 11.33 -15.77
N LEU A 184 6.75 10.46 -16.04
CA LEU A 184 8.16 10.86 -16.13
C LEU A 184 8.36 11.98 -17.17
N LEU A 185 7.84 11.81 -18.39
CA LEU A 185 7.97 12.81 -19.45
C LEU A 185 7.28 14.14 -19.09
N SER A 186 6.19 14.11 -18.33
CA SER A 186 5.49 15.31 -17.89
C SER A 186 6.26 16.14 -16.85
N LEU A 187 7.25 15.55 -16.17
CA LEU A 187 8.07 16.25 -15.17
C LEU A 187 9.13 17.17 -15.80
N GLU A 188 9.48 16.99 -17.08
CA GLU A 188 10.48 17.84 -17.76
C GLU A 188 9.93 19.20 -18.24
N ASN A 189 8.61 19.41 -18.21
CA ASN A 189 7.96 20.52 -18.92
C ASN A 189 7.72 21.79 -18.09
N THR A 190 8.14 21.85 -16.83
CA THR A 190 7.74 22.98 -15.97
C THR A 190 8.63 24.22 -16.09
N ASP A 191 9.95 24.12 -16.28
CA ASP A 191 10.82 25.32 -16.14
C ASP A 191 12.11 25.36 -17.02
N ASN A 192 12.13 24.71 -18.20
CA ASN A 192 13.31 24.66 -19.10
C ASN A 192 14.59 24.00 -18.50
N GLU A 193 14.50 23.36 -17.33
CA GLU A 193 15.55 22.51 -16.79
C GLU A 193 15.31 21.06 -17.21
N THR A 194 16.24 20.49 -17.99
CA THR A 194 16.20 19.05 -18.32
C THR A 194 16.67 18.24 -17.12
N TYR A 195 15.73 17.68 -16.37
CA TYR A 195 16.03 16.78 -15.24
C TYR A 195 16.62 15.44 -15.68
N PHE A 196 16.29 14.98 -16.89
CA PHE A 196 16.81 13.74 -17.43
C PHE A 196 17.98 13.99 -18.37
N THR A 197 18.99 13.13 -18.27
CA THR A 197 20.04 13.09 -19.28
C THR A 197 19.47 12.58 -20.60
N THR A 198 20.08 12.93 -21.73
CA THR A 198 19.63 12.48 -23.06
C THR A 198 19.44 10.95 -23.16
N PRO A 199 20.34 10.10 -22.61
CA PRO A 199 20.13 8.64 -22.61
C PRO A 199 18.89 8.20 -21.81
N VAL A 200 18.66 8.82 -20.65
CA VAL A 200 17.48 8.52 -19.81
C VAL A 200 16.19 8.93 -20.53
N ARG A 201 16.17 10.12 -21.12
CA ARG A 201 15.03 10.59 -21.89
C ARG A 201 14.72 9.67 -23.08
N ALA A 202 15.73 9.31 -23.87
CA ALA A 202 15.57 8.38 -24.98
C ALA A 202 15.06 7.00 -24.53
N ALA A 203 15.51 6.51 -23.38
CA ALA A 203 15.03 5.26 -22.81
C ALA A 203 13.55 5.33 -22.40
N ILE A 204 13.11 6.44 -21.79
CA ILE A 204 11.72 6.68 -21.41
C ILE A 204 10.83 6.78 -22.65
N GLU A 205 11.23 7.57 -23.66
CA GLU A 205 10.47 7.74 -24.91
C GLU A 205 10.35 6.43 -25.70
N SER A 206 11.45 5.67 -25.81
CA SER A 206 11.46 4.34 -26.43
C SER A 206 10.49 3.38 -25.73
N THR A 207 10.56 3.32 -24.41
CA THR A 207 9.68 2.47 -23.58
C THR A 207 8.22 2.88 -23.71
N PHE A 208 7.94 4.19 -23.71
CA PHE A 208 6.59 4.73 -23.89
C PHE A 208 5.98 4.30 -25.23
N ASN A 209 6.72 4.49 -26.32
CA ASN A 209 6.25 4.13 -27.66
C ASN A 209 5.98 2.63 -27.79
N ALA A 210 6.86 1.79 -27.22
CA ALA A 210 6.64 0.35 -27.18
C ALA A 210 5.39 -0.01 -26.37
N ALA A 211 5.21 0.58 -25.18
CA ALA A 211 4.05 0.32 -24.33
C ALA A 211 2.72 0.72 -24.99
N VAL A 212 2.68 1.86 -25.68
CA VAL A 212 1.51 2.29 -26.46
C VAL A 212 1.17 1.24 -27.53
N CYS A 213 2.17 0.73 -28.27
CA CYS A 213 1.96 -0.31 -29.27
C CYS A 213 1.41 -1.62 -28.66
N PHE A 214 1.84 -2.00 -27.46
CA PHE A 214 1.31 -3.18 -26.76
C PHE A 214 -0.12 -2.95 -26.26
N ALA A 215 -0.43 -1.76 -25.74
CA ALA A 215 -1.78 -1.40 -25.26
C ALA A 215 -2.81 -1.33 -26.41
N GLU A 216 -2.41 -0.87 -27.59
CA GLU A 216 -3.28 -0.86 -28.77
C GLU A 216 -3.59 -2.29 -29.27
N LYS A 217 -2.59 -3.18 -29.23
CA LYS A 217 -2.77 -4.60 -29.59
C LYS A 217 -3.72 -5.33 -28.63
N SER A 218 -3.62 -5.06 -27.32
CA SER A 218 -4.49 -5.71 -26.32
C SER A 218 -5.94 -5.21 -26.37
N ASN A 219 -6.18 -3.98 -26.83
CA ASN A 219 -7.52 -3.40 -26.99
C ASN A 219 -8.16 -3.68 -28.36
N SER A 220 -7.45 -4.33 -29.29
CA SER A 220 -8.01 -4.70 -30.58
C SER A 220 -8.96 -5.90 -30.46
N PRO A 221 -10.21 -5.83 -31.00
CA PRO A 221 -11.15 -6.94 -30.91
C PRO A 221 -10.58 -8.18 -31.63
N PRO A 222 -10.82 -9.40 -31.14
CA PRO A 222 -10.38 -10.60 -31.83
C PRO A 222 -11.00 -10.61 -33.23
N CYS A 223 -10.15 -10.67 -34.25
CA CYS A 223 -10.55 -10.74 -35.64
C CYS A 223 -11.36 -12.04 -35.82
N ASN A 224 -12.69 -11.94 -35.83
CA ASN A 224 -13.56 -13.05 -36.20
C ASN A 224 -13.24 -13.40 -37.65
N VAL A 225 -12.42 -14.44 -37.83
CA VAL A 225 -12.27 -15.10 -39.12
C VAL A 225 -13.63 -15.68 -39.45
N VAL A 226 -14.40 -14.95 -40.25
CA VAL A 226 -15.56 -15.47 -40.96
C VAL A 226 -15.03 -16.61 -41.83
N LYS A 227 -15.26 -17.84 -41.40
CA LYS A 227 -15.19 -18.99 -42.31
C LYS A 227 -16.35 -18.81 -43.27
N ASN A 228 -16.05 -18.29 -44.46
CA ASN A 228 -16.94 -18.44 -45.60
C ASN A 228 -16.87 -19.90 -46.05
N ASP A 229 -18.02 -20.56 -45.93
CA ASP A 229 -18.57 -21.71 -46.66
C ASP A 229 -17.61 -22.74 -47.28
#